data_AF-A0AAN7YYK4-F1
#
_entry.id   AF-A0AAN7YYK4-F1
#
_cell.length_a   1.000
_cell.length_b   1.000
_cell.length_c   1.000
_cell.angle_alpha   90.00
_cell.angle_beta   90.00
_cell.angle_gamma   90.00
#
_symmetry.space_group_name_H-M   'P 1'
#
loop_
_entity.id
_entity.type
_entity.pdbx_description
1 polymer ?
#
loop_
_entity_poly.entity_id
_entity_poly.type
_entity_poly.pdbx_seq_one_letter_code
_entity_poly.pdbx_strand_id
1 'polypeptide(L)'
;MLKSYNNLIFLIISFLFLLKLSNADDDFPFQFLNDQSNQVIFFTQSGFQGERFVYDTNMGYVELPNEFHNNVGSYISGTTVCFIKWDPFEQHQIYSHRVNGNYSSENNFGSRIDGVYNGLCKDKIW
;
A
#
# COMPACT_ATOMS: atom_id res chain seq x y z
N MET A 1 -46.41 27.95 -14.96
CA MET A 1 -45.13 27.42 -15.50
C MET A 1 -43.93 27.58 -14.53
N LEU A 2 -44.11 27.73 -13.21
CA LEU A 2 -42.98 27.90 -12.27
C LEU A 2 -42.57 26.64 -11.48
N LYS A 3 -43.37 25.55 -11.47
CA LYS A 3 -43.07 24.33 -10.70
C LYS A 3 -41.98 23.43 -11.30
N SER A 4 -41.69 23.56 -12.60
CA SER A 4 -40.74 22.68 -13.29
C SER A 4 -39.27 23.04 -13.00
N TYR A 5 -38.98 24.32 -12.81
CA TYR A 5 -37.60 24.81 -12.59
C TYR A 5 -37.01 24.35 -11.25
N ASN A 6 -37.81 24.27 -10.19
CA ASN A 6 -37.31 23.90 -8.86
C ASN A 6 -36.82 22.45 -8.79
N ASN A 7 -37.48 21.52 -9.50
CA ASN A 7 -37.07 20.12 -9.55
C ASN A 7 -35.80 19.93 -10.39
N LEU A 8 -35.63 20.72 -11.45
CA LEU A 8 -34.42 20.70 -12.28
C LEU A 8 -33.21 21.23 -11.52
N ILE A 9 -33.38 22.30 -10.74
CA ILE A 9 -32.33 22.86 -9.89
C ILE A 9 -31.91 21.87 -8.80
N PHE A 10 -32.85 21.19 -8.15
CA PHE A 10 -32.53 20.15 -7.16
C PHE A 10 -31.76 18.96 -7.76
N LEU A 11 -32.11 18.53 -8.99
CA LEU A 11 -31.38 17.49 -9.70
C LEU A 11 -29.95 17.92 -10.06
N ILE A 12 -29.76 19.16 -10.52
CA ILE A 12 -28.44 19.70 -10.85
C ILE A 12 -27.57 19.83 -9.58
N ILE A 13 -28.13 20.30 -8.47
CA ILE A 13 -27.41 20.41 -7.19
C ILE A 13 -27.06 19.02 -6.65
N SER A 14 -27.98 18.05 -6.72
CA SER A 14 -27.72 16.65 -6.34
C SER A 14 -26.62 16.02 -7.20
N PHE A 15 -26.65 16.25 -8.52
CA PHE A 15 -25.63 15.76 -9.45
C PHE A 15 -24.26 16.42 -9.23
N LEU A 16 -24.23 17.73 -8.93
CA LEU A 16 -23.00 18.43 -8.57
C LEU A 16 -22.45 17.99 -7.20
N PHE A 17 -23.31 17.62 -6.25
CA PHE A 17 -22.91 17.04 -4.97
C PHE A 17 -22.34 15.63 -5.14
N LEU A 18 -22.92 14.83 -6.05
CA LEU A 18 -22.38 13.52 -6.44
C LEU A 18 -21.04 13.63 -7.18
N LEU A 19 -20.85 14.64 -8.02
CA LEU A 19 -19.55 14.92 -8.66
C LEU A 19 -18.47 15.36 -7.67
N LYS A 20 -18.83 16.04 -6.57
CA LYS A 20 -17.86 16.35 -5.51
C LYS A 20 -17.41 15.12 -4.72
N LEU A 21 -18.23 14.07 -4.63
CA LEU A 21 -17.85 12.79 -4.02
C LEU A 21 -16.95 11.94 -4.91
N SER A 22 -16.84 12.25 -6.21
CA SER A 22 -15.96 11.53 -7.15
C SER A 22 -14.57 12.16 -7.33
N ASN A 23 -14.19 13.13 -6.49
CA ASN A 23 -12.88 13.79 -6.56
C ASN A 23 -11.98 13.45 -5.35
N ALA A 24 -12.26 12.33 -4.68
CA ALA A 24 -11.32 11.77 -3.71
C ALA A 24 -10.26 10.95 -4.45
N ASP A 25 -9.10 11.56 -4.69
CA ASP A 25 -7.79 10.91 -4.74
C ASP A 25 -7.53 9.80 -5.78
N ASP A 26 -7.81 10.03 -7.06
CA ASP A 26 -7.30 9.14 -8.14
C ASP A 26 -5.78 9.32 -8.43
N ASP A 27 -5.11 10.32 -7.84
CA ASP A 27 -3.67 10.59 -8.02
C ASP A 27 -2.77 9.84 -7.00
N PHE A 28 -3.38 9.21 -6.00
CA PHE A 28 -2.70 8.34 -5.04
C PHE A 28 -2.84 6.89 -5.54
N PRO A 29 -1.76 6.22 -6.00
CA PRO A 29 -0.39 6.29 -5.48
C PRO A 29 0.65 6.75 -6.52
N PHE A 30 0.27 7.23 -7.70
CA PHE A 30 1.21 7.33 -8.83
C PHE A 30 2.26 8.44 -8.67
N GLN A 31 1.85 9.64 -8.24
CA GLN A 31 2.78 10.74 -7.95
C GLN A 31 3.71 10.39 -6.77
N PHE A 32 3.15 9.74 -5.74
CA PHE A 32 3.87 9.29 -4.56
C PHE A 32 4.91 8.20 -4.86
N LEU A 33 4.62 7.30 -5.80
CA LEU A 33 5.56 6.23 -6.19
C LEU A 33 6.79 6.75 -6.93
N ASN A 34 6.67 7.83 -7.70
CA ASN A 34 7.81 8.44 -8.40
C ASN A 34 8.84 9.00 -7.40
N ASP A 35 8.38 9.63 -6.32
CA ASP A 35 9.24 10.17 -5.25
C ASP A 35 9.82 9.07 -4.34
N GLN A 36 9.30 7.84 -4.44
CA GLN A 36 9.66 6.69 -3.59
C GLN A 36 10.27 5.55 -4.41
N SER A 37 10.85 5.83 -5.58
CA SER A 37 11.38 4.84 -6.54
C SER A 37 12.36 3.80 -5.95
N ASN A 38 13.02 4.10 -4.84
CA ASN A 38 13.97 3.22 -4.16
C ASN A 38 13.51 2.76 -2.77
N GLN A 39 12.23 2.95 -2.44
CA GLN A 39 11.73 2.74 -1.09
C GLN A 39 10.52 1.81 -1.07
N VAL A 40 10.33 1.18 0.08
CA VAL A 40 9.11 0.46 0.45
C VAL A 40 8.63 1.03 1.76
N ILE A 41 7.34 1.35 1.81
CA ILE A 41 6.70 1.85 3.01
C ILE A 41 5.72 0.80 3.49
N PHE A 42 5.90 0.40 4.74
CA PHE A 42 5.02 -0.51 5.45
C PHE A 42 4.14 0.26 6.43
N PHE A 43 2.93 -0.25 6.61
CA PHE A 43 1.93 0.27 7.53
C PHE A 43 1.37 -0.88 8.36
N THR A 44 1.19 -0.67 9.67
CA THR A 44 0.66 -1.73 10.54
C THR A 44 -0.83 -2.01 10.33
N GLN A 45 -1.57 -1.09 9.70
CA GLN A 45 -3.00 -1.26 9.42
C GLN A 45 -3.30 -1.24 7.92
N SER A 46 -4.47 -1.74 7.55
CA SER A 46 -5.01 -1.65 6.19
C SER A 46 -5.30 -0.19 5.80
N GLY A 47 -5.35 0.10 4.51
CA GLY A 47 -5.64 1.44 3.98
C GLY A 47 -4.51 2.46 4.22
N PHE A 48 -3.26 2.00 4.35
CA PHE A 48 -2.07 2.84 4.54
C PHE A 48 -2.10 3.65 5.84
N GLN A 49 -2.59 3.04 6.92
CA GLN A 49 -2.78 3.66 8.24
C GLN A 49 -1.92 2.99 9.32
N GLY A 50 -1.87 3.62 10.50
CA GLY A 50 -1.13 3.10 11.66
C GLY A 50 0.33 3.53 11.67
N GLU A 51 1.17 2.76 12.34
CA GLU A 51 2.60 3.01 12.39
C GLU A 51 3.22 2.80 11.02
N ARG A 52 4.25 3.61 10.71
CA ARG A 52 4.89 3.65 9.39
C ARG A 52 6.37 3.31 9.51
N PHE A 53 6.82 2.35 8.71
CA PHE A 53 8.23 2.01 8.55
C PHE A 53 8.66 2.19 7.09
N VAL A 54 9.84 2.79 6.87
CA VAL A 54 10.40 3.03 5.54
C VAL A 54 11.67 2.21 5.39
N TYR A 55 11.62 1.28 4.45
CA TYR A 55 12.77 0.56 3.97
C TYR A 55 13.36 1.29 2.75
N ASP A 56 14.67 1.53 2.76
CA ASP A 56 15.43 2.07 1.63
C ASP A 56 16.35 0.97 1.08
N THR A 57 16.46 0.85 -0.24
CA THR A 57 17.24 -0.23 -0.87
C THR A 57 18.73 -0.24 -0.51
N ASN A 58 19.28 0.89 -0.04
CA ASN A 58 20.66 0.97 0.43
C ASN A 58 20.89 0.27 1.79
N MET A 59 19.81 -0.09 2.51
CA MET A 59 19.90 -0.78 3.79
C MET A 59 20.27 -2.27 3.64
N GLY A 60 20.11 -2.86 2.44
CA GLY A 60 20.35 -4.28 2.23
C GLY A 60 19.21 -5.15 2.79
N TYR A 61 19.53 -6.21 3.53
CA TYR A 61 18.51 -6.94 4.28
C TYR A 61 18.18 -6.19 5.57
N VAL A 62 16.88 -6.08 5.85
CA VAL A 62 16.36 -5.50 7.09
C VAL A 62 15.32 -6.44 7.68
N GLU A 63 15.55 -6.82 8.93
CA GLU A 63 14.50 -7.37 9.78
C GLU A 63 13.56 -6.25 10.20
N LEU A 64 12.26 -6.48 10.10
CA LEU A 64 11.29 -5.44 10.40
C LEU A 64 11.30 -5.11 11.90
N PRO A 65 10.93 -3.87 12.28
CA PRO A 65 10.71 -3.57 13.70
C PRO A 65 9.62 -4.46 14.29
N ASN A 66 9.68 -4.70 15.61
CA ASN A 66 8.80 -5.64 16.33
C ASN A 66 7.30 -5.40 16.06
N GLU A 67 6.89 -4.15 15.95
CA GLU A 67 5.51 -3.73 15.66
C GLU A 67 5.00 -4.17 14.27
N PHE A 68 5.91 -4.49 13.33
CA PHE A 68 5.58 -4.93 11.96
C PHE A 68 5.74 -6.45 11.74
N HIS A 69 6.42 -7.17 12.65
CA HIS A 69 6.52 -8.63 12.54
C HIS A 69 5.13 -9.25 12.57
N ASN A 70 4.80 -10.02 11.51
CA ASN A 70 3.50 -10.65 11.34
C ASN A 70 2.31 -9.66 11.35
N ASN A 71 2.57 -8.36 11.15
CA ASN A 71 1.59 -7.29 11.39
C ASN A 71 1.65 -6.17 10.33
N VAL A 72 2.04 -6.49 9.09
CA VAL A 72 1.97 -5.53 8.00
C VAL A 72 0.56 -5.52 7.42
N GLY A 73 -0.19 -4.46 7.71
CA GLY A 73 -1.55 -4.24 7.22
C GLY A 73 -1.64 -3.71 5.80
N SER A 74 -0.67 -2.92 5.35
CA SER A 74 -0.58 -2.47 3.96
C SER A 74 0.82 -2.02 3.59
N TYR A 75 1.11 -1.93 2.29
CA TYR A 75 2.41 -1.45 1.81
C TYR A 75 2.31 -0.67 0.49
N ILE A 76 3.32 0.17 0.26
CA ILE A 76 3.60 0.84 -1.00
C ILE A 76 5.05 0.54 -1.38
N SER A 77 5.26 0.00 -2.58
CA SER A 77 6.58 -0.39 -3.09
C SER A 77 6.91 0.39 -4.35
N GLY A 78 7.84 1.34 -4.26
CA GLY A 78 8.38 2.03 -5.44
C GLY A 78 9.45 1.21 -6.15
N THR A 79 10.03 0.21 -5.47
CA THR A 79 11.12 -0.62 -5.98
C THR A 79 10.80 -2.12 -5.97
N THR A 80 11.65 -2.92 -6.59
CA THR A 80 11.53 -4.38 -6.58
C THR A 80 12.26 -4.94 -5.36
N VAL A 81 11.56 -5.71 -4.53
CA VAL A 81 12.07 -6.27 -3.27
C VAL A 81 11.55 -7.68 -3.07
N CYS A 82 12.18 -8.41 -2.16
CA CYS A 82 11.66 -9.67 -1.66
C CYS A 82 11.33 -9.56 -0.18
N PHE A 83 10.11 -9.93 0.19
CA PHE A 83 9.69 -10.08 1.58
C PHE A 83 9.97 -11.49 2.06
N ILE A 84 10.33 -11.63 3.34
CA ILE A 84 10.80 -12.89 3.94
C ILE A 84 9.96 -13.23 5.17
N LYS A 85 9.64 -14.52 5.32
CA LYS A 85 9.37 -15.21 6.58
C LYS A 85 10.54 -16.15 6.83
N TRP A 86 11.08 -16.21 8.05
CA TRP A 86 12.19 -17.11 8.39
C TRP A 86 11.75 -18.50 8.87
N ASP A 87 10.58 -18.59 9.49
CA ASP A 87 10.08 -19.84 10.10
C ASP A 87 8.56 -20.04 9.94
N PRO A 88 8.10 -20.89 9.01
CA PRO A 88 8.91 -21.58 8.01
C PRO A 88 9.51 -20.59 7.01
N PHE A 89 10.62 -20.96 6.37
CA PHE A 89 11.21 -20.10 5.36
C PHE A 89 10.28 -19.95 4.15
N GLU A 90 9.79 -18.73 3.93
CA GLU A 90 9.01 -18.35 2.77
C GLU A 90 9.52 -17.02 2.21
N GLN A 91 9.34 -16.85 0.90
CA GLN A 91 9.66 -15.62 0.22
C GLN A 91 8.49 -15.15 -0.63
N HIS A 92 8.32 -13.83 -0.71
CA HIS A 92 7.28 -13.23 -1.51
C HIS A 92 7.82 -12.05 -2.33
N GLN A 93 7.78 -12.22 -3.66
CA GLN A 93 8.29 -11.23 -4.59
C GLN A 93 7.33 -10.05 -4.71
N ILE A 94 7.84 -8.84 -4.47
CA ILE A 94 7.16 -7.59 -4.79
C ILE A 94 7.93 -6.87 -5.90
N TYR A 95 7.22 -6.49 -6.95
CA TYR A 95 7.79 -5.69 -8.03
C TYR A 95 7.60 -4.19 -7.76
N SER A 96 8.41 -3.36 -8.41
CA SER A 96 8.26 -1.90 -8.39
C SER A 96 6.83 -1.45 -8.75
N HIS A 97 6.41 -0.31 -8.22
CA HIS A 97 5.10 0.32 -8.45
C HIS A 97 3.92 -0.57 -8.03
N ARG A 98 4.09 -1.33 -6.95
CA ARG A 98 3.03 -2.17 -6.37
C ARG A 98 2.53 -1.57 -5.07
N VAL A 99 1.23 -1.64 -4.88
CA VAL A 99 0.56 -1.22 -3.66
C VAL A 99 -0.39 -2.32 -3.22
N ASN A 100 -0.52 -2.51 -1.91
CA ASN A 100 -1.55 -3.37 -1.36
C ASN A 100 -2.13 -2.73 -0.09
N GLY A 101 -3.38 -2.31 -0.16
CA GLY A 101 -4.10 -1.68 0.96
C GLY A 101 -4.66 -2.68 1.98
N ASN A 102 -4.58 -3.99 1.76
CA ASN A 102 -5.08 -5.01 2.68
C ASN A 102 -4.18 -6.24 2.67
N TYR A 103 -3.02 -6.11 3.33
CA TYR A 103 -1.95 -7.10 3.32
C TYR A 103 -1.86 -7.95 4.58
N SER A 104 -2.60 -7.62 5.63
CA SER A 104 -2.70 -8.43 6.85
C SER A 104 -3.88 -9.39 6.90
N SER A 105 -4.79 -9.38 5.92
CA SER A 105 -5.93 -10.32 5.92
C SER A 105 -5.48 -11.78 5.89
N GLU A 106 -6.30 -12.68 6.42
CA GLU A 106 -5.98 -14.11 6.54
C GLU A 106 -5.37 -14.67 5.24
N ASN A 107 -4.25 -15.38 5.38
CA ASN A 107 -3.42 -15.97 4.32
C ASN A 107 -2.54 -14.99 3.51
N ASN A 108 -2.67 -13.67 3.66
CA ASN A 108 -1.73 -12.74 3.04
C ASN A 108 -0.39 -12.71 3.79
N PHE A 109 0.67 -12.46 3.04
CA PHE A 109 2.04 -12.52 3.56
C PHE A 109 2.31 -11.49 4.66
N GLY A 110 1.59 -10.36 4.70
CA GLY A 110 1.77 -9.33 5.73
C GLY A 110 1.43 -9.80 7.15
N SER A 111 0.57 -10.82 7.29
CA SER A 111 0.31 -11.49 8.58
C SER A 111 1.42 -12.44 9.03
N ARG A 112 2.48 -12.58 8.22
CA ARG A 112 3.60 -13.49 8.49
C ARG A 112 4.95 -12.96 8.00
N ILE A 113 5.10 -11.67 7.74
CA ILE A 113 6.37 -11.11 7.25
C ILE A 113 7.31 -10.85 8.43
N ASP A 114 8.59 -11.20 8.27
CA ASP A 114 9.67 -10.94 9.21
C ASP A 114 10.66 -9.89 8.68
N GLY A 115 10.93 -9.86 7.38
CA GLY A 115 11.97 -9.01 6.81
C GLY A 115 11.80 -8.67 5.34
N VAL A 116 12.70 -7.83 4.85
CA VAL A 116 12.75 -7.34 3.47
C VAL A 116 14.18 -7.19 2.99
N TYR A 117 14.43 -7.43 1.70
CA TYR A 117 15.68 -7.04 1.05
C TYR A 117 15.46 -6.62 -0.41
N ASN A 118 16.45 -5.91 -0.95
CA ASN A 118 16.42 -5.36 -2.31
C ASN A 118 16.55 -6.45 -3.39
N GLY A 119 15.73 -6.35 -4.43
CA GLY A 119 15.85 -7.16 -5.64
C GLY A 119 14.92 -8.37 -5.68
N LEU A 120 15.35 -9.39 -6.42
CA LEU A 120 14.56 -10.60 -6.64
C LEU A 120 14.67 -11.58 -5.48
N CYS A 121 13.57 -12.30 -5.23
CA CYS A 121 13.54 -13.48 -4.39
C CYS A 121 14.53 -14.54 -4.92
N LYS A 122 15.18 -15.24 -4.00
CA LYS A 122 16.21 -16.24 -4.30
C LYS A 122 16.08 -17.39 -3.30
N ASP A 123 16.28 -18.61 -3.80
CA ASP A 123 16.25 -19.83 -2.98
C ASP A 123 17.23 -19.78 -1.80
N LYS A 124 18.25 -18.92 -1.86
CA LYS A 124 19.14 -18.57 -0.76
C LYS A 124 19.40 -17.07 -0.73
N ILE A 125 19.27 -16.51 0.46
CA ILE A 125 19.90 -15.24 0.85
C ILE A 125 21.23 -15.72 1.44
N TRP A 126 22.37 -15.15 1.03
CA TRP A 126 23.77 -15.63 1.23
C TRP A 126 24.22 -16.92 0.51
#